data_AF-A0A4R3T707-F1
#
_entry.id   AF-A0A4R3T707-F1
#
_cell.length_a   1.000
_cell.length_b   1.000
_cell.length_c   1.000
_cell.angle_alpha   90.00
_cell.angle_beta   90.00
_cell.angle_gamma   90.00
#
_symmetry.space_group_name_H-M   'P 1'
#
loop_
_entity.id
_entity.type
_entity.pdbx_description
1 polymer ?
#
loop_
_entity_poly.entity_id
_entity_poly.type
_entity_poly.pdbx_seq_one_letter_code
_entity_poly.pdbx_strand_id
1 'polypeptide(L)'
;MEDILHSIAEYLALGVNLLAMLAIAIGSIQGAIGLSRLLLFNGSEEELGPVWLSLGRWLVAGLTFQLAADIVETTIAPNWDDIGKLAAIAVLRTFLNYFLDRDMDSLRERAERRAEAMRDAAEARAAPMGTAAP
;
A
#
# COMPACT_ATOMS: atom_id res chain seq x y z
N MET A 1 9.71 -23.43 29.46
CA MET A 1 8.55 -22.50 29.39
C MET A 1 8.83 -21.40 28.37
N GLU A 2 10.06 -20.88 28.34
CA GLU A 2 10.58 -20.00 27.27
C GLU A 2 10.49 -20.63 25.86
N ASP A 3 10.81 -21.93 25.71
CA ASP A 3 10.73 -22.61 24.41
C ASP A 3 9.30 -22.62 23.82
N ILE A 4 8.28 -22.76 24.68
CA ILE A 4 6.87 -22.78 24.25
C ILE A 4 6.46 -21.40 23.74
N LEU A 5 6.90 -20.32 24.42
CA LEU A 5 6.63 -18.96 24.00
C LEU A 5 7.34 -18.64 22.67
N HIS A 6 8.58 -19.11 22.51
CA HIS A 6 9.36 -18.93 21.29
C HIS A 6 8.66 -19.59 20.09
N SER A 7 8.27 -20.86 20.21
CA SER A 7 7.57 -21.57 19.13
C SER A 7 6.21 -20.94 18.80
N ILE A 8 5.44 -20.49 19.79
CA ILE A 8 4.15 -19.83 19.54
C ILE A 8 4.36 -18.54 18.75
N ALA A 9 5.34 -17.72 19.13
CA ALA A 9 5.63 -16.47 18.43
C ALA A 9 6.13 -16.70 16.99
N GLU A 10 6.97 -17.72 16.75
CA GLU A 10 7.35 -18.10 15.37
C GLU A 10 6.14 -18.48 14.53
N TYR A 11 5.23 -19.33 15.04
CA TYR A 11 4.04 -19.72 14.30
C TYR A 11 3.09 -18.55 14.06
N LEU A 12 2.98 -17.62 15.02
CA LEU A 12 2.19 -16.40 14.86
C LEU A 12 2.79 -15.48 13.80
N ALA A 13 4.09 -15.20 13.87
CA ALA A 13 4.79 -14.39 12.87
C ALA A 13 4.64 -15.01 11.47
N LEU A 14 4.81 -16.32 11.35
CA LEU A 14 4.64 -17.05 10.10
C LEU A 14 3.21 -16.96 9.55
N GLY A 15 2.21 -17.13 10.42
CA GLY A 15 0.80 -17.02 10.03
C GLY A 15 0.44 -15.60 9.54
N VAL A 16 0.91 -14.57 10.25
CA VAL A 16 0.70 -13.17 9.87
C VAL A 16 1.43 -12.84 8.56
N ASN A 17 2.66 -13.33 8.38
CA ASN A 17 3.41 -13.14 7.15
C ASN A 17 2.72 -13.82 5.95
N LEU A 18 2.09 -14.97 6.16
CA LEU A 18 1.28 -15.64 5.14
C LEU A 18 0.10 -14.76 4.69
N LEU A 19 -0.59 -14.10 5.63
CA LEU A 19 -1.67 -13.16 5.31
C LEU A 19 -1.16 -11.95 4.53
N ALA A 20 0.00 -11.42 4.89
CA ALA A 20 0.66 -10.34 4.15
C ALA A 20 0.91 -10.75 2.69
N MET A 21 1.52 -11.92 2.48
CA MET A 21 1.79 -12.45 1.14
C MET A 21 0.52 -12.66 0.33
N LEU A 22 -0.55 -13.19 0.94
CA LEU A 22 -1.83 -13.39 0.26
C LEU A 22 -2.44 -12.05 -0.17
N ALA A 23 -2.43 -11.03 0.70
CA ALA A 23 -2.92 -9.70 0.36
C ALA A 23 -2.15 -9.09 -0.83
N ILE A 24 -0.82 -9.16 -0.80
CA ILE A 24 0.04 -8.66 -1.88
C ILE A 24 -0.20 -9.44 -3.17
N ALA A 25 -0.30 -10.77 -3.11
CA ALA A 25 -0.55 -11.62 -4.27
C ALA A 25 -1.90 -11.30 -4.92
N ILE A 26 -2.97 -11.17 -4.13
CA ILE A 26 -4.31 -10.82 -4.62
C ILE A 26 -4.30 -9.44 -5.29
N GLY A 27 -3.70 -8.44 -4.64
CA GLY A 27 -3.57 -7.10 -5.20
C GLY A 27 -2.78 -7.08 -6.51
N SER A 28 -1.67 -7.81 -6.55
CA SER A 28 -0.81 -7.92 -7.74
C SER A 28 -1.53 -8.57 -8.90
N ILE A 29 -2.29 -9.65 -8.66
CA ILE A 29 -3.09 -10.32 -9.69
C ILE A 29 -4.17 -9.37 -10.23
N GLN A 30 -4.92 -8.69 -9.36
CA GLN A 30 -5.94 -7.73 -9.78
C GLN A 30 -5.35 -6.56 -10.59
N GLY A 31 -4.22 -6.01 -10.12
CA GLY A 31 -3.49 -4.95 -10.81
C GLY A 31 -2.99 -5.39 -12.18
N ALA A 32 -2.40 -6.59 -12.27
CA ALA A 32 -1.91 -7.15 -13.52
C ALA A 32 -3.04 -7.38 -14.53
N ILE A 33 -4.18 -7.92 -14.09
CA ILE A 33 -5.37 -8.10 -14.94
C ILE A 33 -5.89 -6.75 -15.42
N GLY A 34 -6.01 -5.76 -14.53
CA GLY A 34 -6.46 -4.40 -14.87
C GLY A 34 -5.55 -3.74 -15.90
N LEU A 35 -4.23 -3.79 -15.67
CA LEU A 35 -3.23 -3.24 -16.57
C LEU A 35 -3.23 -3.96 -17.93
N SER A 36 -3.30 -5.29 -17.93
CA SER A 36 -3.32 -6.08 -19.16
C SER A 36 -4.55 -5.76 -20.02
N ARG A 37 -5.73 -5.61 -19.39
CA ARG A 37 -6.93 -5.17 -20.11
C ARG A 37 -6.73 -3.78 -20.72
N LEU A 38 -6.16 -2.86 -19.97
CA LEU A 38 -5.96 -1.49 -20.45
C LEU A 38 -5.03 -1.43 -21.67
N LEU A 39 -3.93 -2.18 -21.63
CA LEU A 39 -2.98 -2.28 -22.73
C LEU A 39 -3.57 -2.96 -23.97
N LEU A 40 -4.40 -3.99 -23.79
CA LEU A 40 -4.99 -4.75 -24.89
C LEU A 40 -6.18 -4.05 -25.56
N PHE A 41 -6.91 -3.20 -24.83
CA PHE A 41 -8.10 -2.51 -25.32
C PHE A 41 -7.88 -1.00 -25.58
N ASN A 42 -6.63 -0.54 -25.67
CA ASN A 42 -6.26 0.88 -25.86
C ASN A 42 -6.94 1.82 -24.84
N GLY A 43 -6.98 1.42 -23.56
CA GLY A 43 -7.54 2.25 -22.51
C GLY A 43 -6.74 3.53 -22.27
N SER A 44 -7.42 4.59 -21.84
CA SER A 44 -6.82 5.92 -21.68
C SER A 44 -5.98 6.02 -20.39
N GLU A 45 -5.06 6.99 -20.32
CA GLU A 45 -4.28 7.25 -19.10
C GLU A 45 -5.16 7.56 -17.87
N GLU A 46 -6.39 8.05 -18.07
CA GLU A 46 -7.34 8.30 -16.97
C GLU A 46 -7.79 7.01 -16.27
N GLU A 47 -7.82 5.88 -16.98
CA GLU A 47 -8.25 4.58 -16.46
C GLU A 47 -7.14 3.85 -15.68
N LEU A 48 -5.89 4.31 -15.76
CA LEU A 48 -4.77 3.76 -14.97
C LEU A 48 -4.91 4.09 -13.48
N GLY A 49 -5.41 5.28 -13.14
CA GLY A 49 -5.48 5.77 -11.76
C GLY A 49 -6.20 4.80 -10.81
N PRO A 50 -7.43 4.35 -11.13
CA PRO A 50 -8.17 3.39 -10.30
C PRO A 50 -7.44 2.04 -10.10
N VAL A 51 -6.73 1.54 -11.12
CA VAL A 51 -5.96 0.28 -11.03
C VAL A 51 -4.81 0.43 -10.02
N TRP A 52 -4.05 1.52 -10.11
CA TRP A 52 -2.97 1.84 -9.16
C TRP A 52 -3.48 2.04 -7.75
N LEU A 53 -4.60 2.74 -7.57
CA LEU A 53 -5.22 2.94 -6.25
C LEU A 53 -5.65 1.62 -5.61
N SER A 54 -6.22 0.70 -6.39
CA SER A 54 -6.61 -0.63 -5.91
C SER A 54 -5.39 -1.44 -5.49
N LEU A 55 -4.35 -1.47 -6.33
CA LEU A 55 -3.07 -2.14 -6.02
C LEU A 55 -2.45 -1.56 -4.74
N GLY A 56 -2.36 -0.24 -4.63
CA GLY A 56 -1.82 0.46 -3.46
C GLY A 56 -2.53 0.08 -2.17
N ARG A 57 -3.87 -0.06 -2.18
CA ARG A 57 -4.65 -0.51 -1.00
C ARG A 57 -4.26 -1.92 -0.55
N TRP A 58 -4.07 -2.85 -1.48
CA TRP A 58 -3.63 -4.22 -1.15
C TRP A 58 -2.19 -4.25 -0.65
N LEU A 59 -1.31 -3.44 -1.23
CA LEU A 59 0.07 -3.31 -0.77
C LEU A 59 0.14 -2.77 0.67
N VAL A 60 -0.59 -1.69 0.98
CA VAL A 60 -0.66 -1.14 2.35
C VAL A 60 -1.20 -2.17 3.34
N ALA A 61 -2.23 -2.92 2.97
CA ALA A 61 -2.76 -3.99 3.81
C ALA A 61 -1.69 -5.08 4.09
N GLY A 62 -1.00 -5.55 3.05
CA GLY A 62 0.09 -6.51 3.18
C GLY A 62 1.23 -6.01 4.06
N LEU A 63 1.65 -4.75 3.85
CA LEU A 63 2.70 -4.11 4.64
C LEU A 63 2.37 -4.04 6.13
N THR A 64 1.10 -3.76 6.45
CA THR A 64 0.61 -3.68 7.82
C THR A 64 0.71 -5.04 8.52
N PHE A 65 0.35 -6.12 7.84
CA PHE A 65 0.53 -7.47 8.36
C PHE A 65 2.02 -7.81 8.52
N GLN A 66 2.85 -7.48 7.53
CA GLN A 66 4.29 -7.72 7.65
C GLN A 66 4.88 -7.01 8.88
N LEU A 67 4.55 -5.73 9.08
CA LEU A 67 4.98 -4.98 10.26
C LEU A 67 4.55 -5.68 11.57
N ALA A 68 3.33 -6.20 11.63
CA ALA A 68 2.86 -6.96 12.79
C ALA A 68 3.68 -8.24 13.03
N ALA A 69 4.05 -8.98 11.97
CA ALA A 69 4.91 -10.15 12.08
C ALA A 69 6.30 -9.82 12.65
N ASP A 70 6.90 -8.70 12.24
CA ASP A 70 8.22 -8.28 12.74
C ASP A 70 8.22 -7.91 14.22
N ILE A 71 7.15 -7.25 14.68
CA ILE A 71 7.01 -6.90 16.10
C ILE A 71 6.98 -8.19 16.94
N VAL A 72 6.30 -9.23 16.45
CA VAL A 72 6.28 -10.55 17.12
C VAL A 72 7.68 -11.16 17.13
N GLU A 73 8.38 -11.15 16.01
CA GLU A 73 9.70 -11.79 15.85
C GLU A 73 10.80 -11.08 16.67
N THR A 74 10.76 -9.74 16.76
CA THR A 74 11.69 -8.95 17.58
C THR A 74 11.51 -9.15 19.09
N THR A 75 10.34 -9.64 19.54
CA THR A 75 10.07 -9.87 20.96
C THR A 75 10.71 -11.16 21.48
N ILE A 76 11.12 -12.09 20.60
CA ILE A 76 11.58 -13.43 20.98
C ILE A 76 13.02 -13.77 20.59
N ALA A 77 13.78 -12.85 19.99
CA ALA A 77 15.14 -13.12 19.49
C ALA A 77 16.12 -13.49 20.63
N PRO A 78 16.60 -14.75 20.71
CA PRO A 78 17.37 -15.24 21.86
C PRO A 78 18.90 -15.25 21.62
N ASN A 79 19.39 -14.96 20.40
CA ASN A 79 20.81 -15.07 20.05
C ASN A 79 21.31 -13.91 19.17
N TRP A 80 22.55 -13.45 19.39
CA TRP A 80 23.14 -12.29 18.71
C TRP A 80 23.27 -12.45 17.18
N ASP A 81 23.46 -13.67 16.70
CA ASP A 81 23.57 -13.97 15.27
C ASP A 81 22.20 -13.85 14.55
N ASP A 82 21.14 -14.28 15.23
CA ASP A 82 19.76 -14.14 14.76
C ASP A 82 19.30 -12.68 14.88
N ILE A 83 19.71 -11.97 15.94
CA ILE A 83 19.51 -10.52 16.08
C ILE A 83 20.16 -9.77 14.91
N GLY A 84 21.35 -10.16 14.46
CA GLY A 84 22.03 -9.53 13.33
C GLY A 84 21.25 -9.68 12.01
N LYS A 85 20.75 -10.89 11.72
CA LYS A 85 19.90 -11.14 10.54
C LYS A 85 18.57 -10.41 10.64
N LEU A 86 17.93 -10.45 11.81
CA LEU A 86 16.68 -9.73 12.09
C LEU A 86 16.87 -8.23 11.94
N ALA A 87 17.97 -7.67 12.45
CA ALA A 87 18.28 -6.25 12.30
C ALA A 87 18.50 -5.86 10.83
N ALA A 88 19.19 -6.69 10.04
CA ALA A 88 19.37 -6.44 8.62
C ALA A 88 18.02 -6.47 7.87
N ILE A 89 17.17 -7.46 8.14
CA ILE A 89 15.81 -7.56 7.57
C ILE A 89 14.96 -6.35 8.00
N ALA A 90 15.02 -5.95 9.27
CA ALA A 90 14.27 -4.81 9.81
C ALA A 90 14.70 -3.48 9.17
N VAL A 91 16.01 -3.28 8.94
CA VAL A 91 16.54 -2.10 8.25
C VAL A 91 16.07 -2.08 6.79
N LEU A 92 16.19 -3.20 6.07
CA LEU A 92 15.70 -3.31 4.70
C LEU A 92 14.21 -3.00 4.63
N ARG A 93 13.42 -3.54 5.56
CA ARG A 93 11.98 -3.30 5.59
C ARG A 93 11.63 -1.86 5.91
N THR A 94 12.32 -1.24 6.87
CA THR A 94 12.09 0.17 7.21
C THR A 94 12.39 1.06 6.00
N PHE A 95 13.48 0.78 5.30
CA PHE A 95 13.85 1.52 4.10
C PHE A 95 12.79 1.35 2.99
N LEU A 96 12.39 0.11 2.68
CA LEU A 96 11.39 -0.17 1.65
C LEU A 96 10.01 0.42 2.00
N ASN A 97 9.54 0.25 3.24
CA ASN A 97 8.26 0.78 3.70
C ASN A 97 8.24 2.30 3.66
N TYR A 98 9.32 2.95 4.06
CA TYR A 98 9.44 4.41 4.01
C TYR A 98 9.31 4.95 2.58
N PHE A 99 10.00 4.32 1.61
CA PHE A 99 9.90 4.71 0.20
C PHE A 99 8.51 4.46 -0.36
N LEU A 100 7.90 3.31 -0.05
CA LEU A 100 6.58 2.96 -0.56
C LEU A 100 5.50 3.90 -0.02
N ASP A 101 5.51 4.21 1.27
CA ASP A 101 4.55 5.12 1.89
C ASP A 101 4.70 6.55 1.34
N ARG A 102 5.94 7.00 1.15
CA ARG A 102 6.25 8.29 0.52
C ARG A 102 5.72 8.37 -0.92
N ASP A 103 5.89 7.32 -1.71
CA ASP A 103 5.36 7.26 -3.07
C ASP A 103 3.83 7.28 -3.06
N MET A 104 3.19 6.54 -2.15
CA MET A 104 1.74 6.52 -2.01
C MET A 104 1.15 7.87 -1.59
N ASP A 105 1.78 8.61 -0.68
CA ASP A 105 1.34 9.95 -0.29
C ASP A 105 1.45 10.93 -1.47
N SER A 106 2.50 10.83 -2.29
CA SER A 106 2.63 11.64 -3.50
C SER A 106 1.48 11.40 -4.50
N LEU A 107 0.99 10.16 -4.57
CA LEU A 107 -0.14 9.79 -5.43
C LEU A 107 -1.47 10.29 -4.86
N ARG A 108 -1.66 10.22 -3.52
CA ARG A 108 -2.85 10.74 -2.83
C ARG A 108 -3.00 12.24 -3.04
N GLU A 109 -1.94 13.01 -2.81
CA GLU A 109 -1.98 14.46 -3.02
C GLU A 109 -2.33 14.84 -4.46
N ARG A 110 -1.85 14.09 -5.46
CA ARG A 110 -2.19 14.33 -6.87
C ARG A 110 -3.66 14.02 -7.15
N ALA A 111 -4.21 12.96 -6.54
CA ALA A 111 -5.61 12.62 -6.66
C ALA A 111 -6.51 13.69 -6.00
N GLU A 112 -6.13 14.19 -4.82
CA GLU A 112 -6.84 15.27 -4.12
C GLU A 112 -6.84 16.57 -4.92
N ARG A 113 -5.67 17.02 -5.40
CA ARG A 113 -5.55 18.21 -6.26
C ARG A 113 -6.40 18.10 -7.54
N ARG A 114 -6.47 16.91 -8.16
CA ARG A 114 -7.35 16.68 -9.32
C ARG A 114 -8.83 16.74 -8.94
N ALA A 115 -9.21 16.19 -7.79
CA ALA A 115 -10.58 16.24 -7.31
C ALA A 115 -11.02 17.67 -7.00
N GLU A 116 -10.17 18.47 -6.37
CA GLU A 116 -10.41 19.90 -6.12
C GLU A 116 -10.59 20.67 -7.42
N ALA A 117 -9.66 20.54 -8.38
CA ALA A 117 -9.77 21.21 -9.68
C ALA A 117 -11.06 20.83 -10.44
N MET A 118 -11.51 19.57 -10.33
CA MET A 118 -12.76 19.11 -10.94
C MET A 118 -13.99 19.72 -10.24
N ARG A 119 -13.95 19.91 -8.91
CA ARG A 119 -15.02 20.57 -8.15
C ARG A 119 -15.11 22.05 -8.53
N ASP A 120 -13.99 22.75 -8.59
CA ASP A 120 -13.94 24.17 -8.97
C ASP A 120 -14.45 24.37 -10.40
N ALA A 121 -14.08 23.49 -11.34
CA ALA A 121 -14.59 23.53 -12.71
C ALA A 121 -16.10 23.25 -12.79
N ALA A 122 -16.61 22.33 -11.97
CA ALA A 122 -18.05 22.05 -11.89
C ALA A 122 -18.81 23.24 -11.29
N GLU A 123 -18.26 23.91 -10.28
CA GLU A 123 -18.83 25.10 -9.64
C GLU A 123 -18.83 26.30 -10.61
N ALA A 124 -17.72 26.54 -11.31
CA ALA A 124 -17.63 27.59 -12.33
C ALA A 124 -18.62 27.38 -13.49
N ARG A 125 -18.93 26.13 -13.84
CA ARG A 125 -19.93 25.79 -14.86
C ARG A 125 -21.37 25.88 -14.35
N ALA A 126 -21.57 25.73 -13.03
CA ALA A 126 -22.87 25.86 -12.37
C ALA A 126 -23.20 27.32 -12.00
N ALA A 127 -22.21 28.21 -11.93
CA ALA A 127 -22.41 29.64 -11.79
C ALA A 127 -23.15 30.18 -13.03
N PRO A 128 -24.40 30.68 -12.90
CA PRO A 128 -25.15 31.15 -14.04
C PRO A 128 -24.46 32.37 -14.66
N MET A 129 -24.35 32.41 -15.99
CA MET A 129 -24.08 33.64 -16.76
C MET A 129 -25.20 34.65 -16.47
N GLY A 130 -25.06 35.38 -15.36
CA GLY A 130 -26.09 36.25 -14.84
C GLY A 130 -25.45 37.41 -14.10
N THR A 131 -24.86 38.33 -14.86
CA THR A 131 -24.71 39.77 -14.57
C THR A 131 -23.94 40.42 -15.73
N ALA A 132 -24.50 40.32 -16.94
CA ALA A 132 -24.20 41.26 -18.02
C ALA A 132 -25.46 42.09 -18.26
N ALA A 133 -25.60 43.15 -17.47
CA ALA A 133 -26.46 44.33 -17.66
C ALA A 133 -26.10 45.30 -16.51
N PRO A 134 -26.13 46.64 -16.70
CA PRO A 134 -26.90 47.40 -17.69
C PRO A 134 -26.13 47.79 -18.96
#